data_AF-A0A427TMM3-F1
#
_entry.id   AF-A0A427TMM3-F1
#
_cell.length_a   1.000
_cell.length_b   1.000
_cell.length_c   1.000
_cell.angle_alpha   90.00
_cell.angle_beta   90.00
_cell.angle_gamma   90.00
#
_symmetry.space_group_name_H-M   'P 1'
#
loop_
_entity.id
_entity.type
_entity.pdbx_description
1 polymer ?
#
loop_
_entity_poly.entity_id
_entity_poly.type
_entity_poly.pdbx_seq_one_letter_code
_entity_poly.pdbx_strand_id
1 'polypeptide(L)'
;MRVFVLILLTLFLGLMMYLNFEMKEAKKAASETQPQYIQEEYTIIQADDAGYYGKSDSGKTIYFKKEKLSGSQNVQDGDTVVVYFDKSGRIDGPVDIVKKD
;
A
#
# COMPACT_ATOMS: atom_id res chain seq x y z
N MET A 1 50.01 -0.02 -25.90
CA MET A 1 49.47 0.59 -24.66
C MET A 1 48.12 1.29 -24.89
N ARG A 2 47.99 2.23 -25.84
CA ARG A 2 46.72 2.96 -26.10
C ARG A 2 45.52 2.07 -26.47
N VAL A 3 45.72 1.06 -27.31
CA VAL A 3 44.64 0.13 -27.74
C VAL A 3 44.13 -0.73 -26.58
N PHE A 4 45.02 -1.15 -25.68
CA PHE A 4 44.67 -1.93 -24.49
C PHE A 4 43.77 -1.14 -23.53
N VAL A 5 44.07 0.15 -23.36
CA VAL A 5 43.26 1.06 -22.55
C VAL A 5 41.87 1.25 -23.15
N LEU A 6 41.77 1.34 -24.48
CA LEU A 6 40.48 1.46 -25.18
C LEU A 6 39.62 0.20 -25.02
N ILE A 7 40.21 -0.99 -25.15
CA ILE A 7 39.51 -2.26 -24.93
C ILE A 7 38.98 -2.35 -23.49
N LEU A 8 39.81 -1.99 -22.51
CA LEU A 8 39.43 -2.00 -21.10
C LEU A 8 38.28 -1.01 -20.83
N LEU A 9 38.33 0.18 -21.41
CA LEU A 9 37.25 1.18 -21.33
C LEU A 9 35.95 0.65 -21.92
N THR A 10 35.98 0.01 -23.09
CA THR A 10 34.76 -0.55 -23.71
C THR A 10 34.12 -1.65 -22.88
N LEU A 11 34.93 -2.51 -22.25
CA LEU A 11 34.45 -3.53 -21.32
C LEU A 11 33.80 -2.91 -20.08
N PHE A 12 34.41 -1.84 -19.55
CA PHE A 12 33.90 -1.13 -18.39
C PHE A 12 32.55 -0.44 -18.68
N LEU A 13 32.42 0.20 -19.85
CA LEU A 13 31.16 0.78 -20.29
C LEU A 13 30.06 -0.29 -20.47
N GLY A 14 30.41 -1.45 -21.04
CA GLY A 14 29.47 -2.57 -21.18
C GLY A 14 28.94 -3.06 -19.83
N LEU A 15 29.84 -3.23 -18.85
CA LEU A 15 29.47 -3.60 -17.48
C LEU A 15 28.56 -2.54 -16.82
N MET A 16 28.88 -1.26 -16.99
CA MET A 16 28.04 -0.18 -16.45
C MET A 16 26.64 -0.15 -17.08
N MET A 17 26.53 -0.41 -18.39
CA MET A 17 25.22 -0.51 -19.06
C MET A 17 24.43 -1.71 -18.55
N TYR A 18 25.06 -2.87 -18.40
CA TYR A 18 24.44 -4.08 -17.87
C TYR A 18 23.86 -3.85 -16.46
N LEU A 19 24.67 -3.31 -15.55
CA LEU A 19 24.25 -3.00 -14.18
C LEU A 19 23.11 -1.99 -14.13
N ASN A 20 23.13 -0.97 -15.00
CA ASN A 20 22.06 0.02 -15.08
C ASN A 20 20.74 -0.59 -15.56
N PHE A 21 20.80 -1.55 -16.49
CA PHE A 21 19.60 -2.25 -16.97
C PHE A 21 19.00 -3.13 -15.87
N GLU A 22 19.81 -3.96 -15.20
CA GLU A 22 19.33 -4.78 -14.09
C GLU A 22 18.77 -3.94 -12.93
N MET A 23 19.43 -2.83 -12.56
CA MET A 23 18.92 -1.94 -11.52
C MET A 23 17.57 -1.31 -11.90
N LYS A 24 17.35 -1.00 -13.18
CA LYS A 24 16.06 -0.47 -13.66
C LYS A 24 14.97 -1.53 -13.62
N GLU A 25 15.27 -2.76 -14.03
CA GLU A 25 14.31 -3.87 -13.95
C GLU A 25 13.98 -4.22 -12.49
N ALA A 26 14.99 -4.28 -11.61
CA ALA A 26 14.79 -4.49 -10.18
C ALA A 26 13.93 -3.38 -9.53
N LYS A 27 14.16 -2.11 -9.88
CA LYS A 27 13.32 -0.99 -9.43
C LYS A 27 11.90 -1.10 -9.96
N LYS A 28 11.71 -1.50 -11.21
CA LYS A 28 10.39 -1.68 -11.82
C LYS A 28 9.63 -2.82 -11.13
N ALA A 29 10.25 -3.97 -10.94
CA ALA A 29 9.67 -5.11 -10.22
C ALA A 29 9.33 -4.77 -8.76
N ALA A 30 10.20 -4.01 -8.07
CA ALA A 30 9.94 -3.54 -6.70
C ALA A 30 8.80 -2.51 -6.63
N SER A 31 8.58 -1.73 -7.69
CA SER A 31 7.47 -0.78 -7.77
C SER A 31 6.15 -1.47 -8.12
N GLU A 32 6.16 -2.53 -8.94
CA GLU A 32 4.98 -3.30 -9.32
C GLU A 32 4.44 -4.17 -8.16
N THR A 33 5.31 -4.56 -7.22
CA THR A 33 4.94 -5.36 -6.03
C THR A 33 4.51 -4.53 -4.84
N GLN A 34 4.61 -3.21 -4.93
CA GLN A 34 4.30 -2.32 -3.82
C GLN A 34 2.79 -2.04 -3.80
N PRO A 35 2.02 -2.54 -2.81
CA PRO A 35 0.56 -2.40 -2.80
C PRO A 35 0.20 -0.92 -2.83
N GLN A 36 -0.72 -0.52 -3.72
CA GLN A 36 -1.10 0.88 -3.92
C GLN A 36 -1.71 1.51 -2.66
N TYR A 37 -2.20 0.67 -1.74
CA TYR A 37 -2.85 1.07 -0.50
C TYR A 37 -2.26 0.36 0.71
N ILE A 38 -2.27 1.03 1.85
CA ILE A 38 -2.02 0.45 3.17
C ILE A 38 -3.36 -0.11 3.67
N GLN A 39 -3.39 -1.40 4.00
CA GLN A 39 -4.60 -2.07 4.49
C GLN A 39 -4.50 -2.28 5.99
N GLU A 40 -5.56 -1.95 6.71
CA GLU A 40 -5.64 -2.19 8.15
C GLU A 40 -7.01 -2.74 8.53
N GLU A 41 -7.01 -3.69 9.45
CA GLU A 41 -8.21 -4.35 9.92
C GLU A 41 -8.69 -3.74 11.25
N TYR A 42 -10.00 -3.52 11.34
CA TYR A 42 -10.65 -3.00 12.53
C TYR A 42 -11.91 -3.81 12.82
N THR A 43 -12.08 -4.21 14.07
CA THR A 43 -13.31 -4.83 14.56
C THR A 43 -14.26 -3.75 15.03
N ILE A 44 -15.50 -3.75 14.55
CA ILE A 44 -16.51 -2.79 14.97
C ILE A 44 -16.91 -3.07 16.41
N ILE A 45 -16.77 -2.04 17.24
CA ILE A 45 -17.10 -2.10 18.68
C ILE A 45 -18.41 -1.39 18.99
N GLN A 46 -18.85 -0.48 18.11
CA GLN A 46 -20.07 0.28 18.27
C GLN A 46 -20.50 0.89 16.94
N ALA A 47 -21.80 0.83 16.64
CA ALA A 47 -22.44 1.61 15.58
C ALA A 47 -23.34 2.70 16.17
N ASP A 48 -23.34 3.88 15.57
CA ASP A 48 -24.31 4.96 15.86
C ASP A 48 -25.13 5.30 14.61
N ASP A 49 -25.99 6.33 14.69
CA ASP A 49 -26.81 6.73 13.55
C ASP A 49 -25.98 7.29 12.38
N ALA A 50 -24.82 7.88 12.66
CA ALA A 50 -23.97 8.58 11.69
C ALA A 50 -22.83 7.71 11.11
N GLY A 51 -22.38 6.67 11.82
CA GLY A 51 -21.17 5.95 11.50
C GLY A 51 -20.89 4.73 12.38
N TYR A 52 -19.64 4.28 12.30
CA TYR A 52 -19.12 3.08 12.93
C TYR A 52 -17.80 3.38 13.64
N TYR A 53 -17.66 2.83 14.85
CA TYR A 53 -16.43 2.83 15.61
C TYR A 53 -15.77 1.46 15.52
N GLY A 54 -14.54 1.43 15.04
CA GLY A 54 -13.71 0.23 14.95
C GLY A 54 -12.52 0.29 15.90
N LYS A 55 -12.02 -0.88 16.29
CA LYS A 55 -10.78 -1.04 17.06
C LYS A 55 -9.93 -2.14 16.45
N SER A 56 -8.66 -1.83 16.20
CA SER A 56 -7.66 -2.80 15.77
C SER A 56 -7.15 -3.64 16.95
N ASP A 57 -6.55 -4.79 16.65
CA ASP A 57 -5.88 -5.64 17.65
C ASP A 57 -4.77 -4.91 18.41
N SER A 58 -4.12 -3.94 17.76
CA SER A 58 -3.09 -3.09 18.35
C SER A 58 -3.62 -2.02 19.32
N GLY A 59 -4.95 -1.91 19.47
CA GLY A 59 -5.60 -0.94 20.33
C GLY A 59 -5.92 0.41 19.67
N LYS A 60 -5.49 0.65 18.42
CA LYS A 60 -5.90 1.83 17.64
C LYS A 60 -7.40 1.80 17.38
N THR A 61 -8.05 2.96 17.48
CA THR A 61 -9.46 3.13 17.15
C THR A 61 -9.63 3.91 15.85
N ILE A 62 -10.73 3.66 15.15
CA ILE A 62 -11.14 4.40 13.97
C ILE A 62 -12.61 4.74 14.07
N TYR A 63 -12.99 5.90 13.55
CA TYR A 63 -14.38 6.25 13.29
C TYR A 63 -14.54 6.57 11.80
N PHE A 64 -15.57 6.01 11.18
CA PHE A 64 -15.93 6.33 9.81
C PHE A 64 -17.44 6.40 9.66
N LYS A 65 -17.89 7.27 8.75
CA LYS A 65 -19.31 7.48 8.49
C LYS A 65 -19.88 6.34 7.64
N LYS A 66 -21.18 6.08 7.77
CA LYS A 66 -21.87 5.03 6.99
C LYS A 66 -21.73 5.22 5.47
N GLU A 67 -21.70 6.46 5.01
CA GLU A 67 -21.51 6.84 3.61
C GLU A 67 -20.16 6.43 3.01
N LYS A 68 -19.17 6.12 3.85
CA LYS A 68 -17.83 5.67 3.43
C LYS A 68 -17.70 4.16 3.34
N LEU A 69 -18.72 3.42 3.77
CA LEU A 69 -18.72 1.97 3.65
C LEU A 69 -19.04 1.59 2.19
N SER A 70 -18.13 0.84 1.57
CA SER A 70 -18.34 0.33 0.23
C SER A 70 -19.21 -0.92 0.27
N GLY A 71 -20.37 -0.80 -0.36
CA GLY A 71 -21.35 -1.87 -0.49
C GLY A 71 -22.62 -1.65 0.34
N SER A 72 -23.68 -2.38 -0.02
CA SER A 72 -24.98 -2.29 0.64
C SER A 72 -25.07 -3.16 1.91
N GLN A 73 -23.95 -3.73 2.36
CA GLN A 73 -23.95 -4.62 3.51
C GLN A 73 -24.02 -3.82 4.80
N ASN A 74 -24.97 -4.17 5.67
CA ASN A 74 -25.01 -3.62 7.01
C ASN A 74 -23.86 -4.22 7.84
N VAL A 75 -23.05 -3.34 8.41
CA VAL A 75 -22.02 -3.67 9.38
C VAL A 75 -22.64 -3.58 10.78
N GLN A 76 -22.34 -4.57 11.61
CA GLN A 76 -22.81 -4.73 12.99
C GLN A 76 -21.65 -4.81 13.96
N ASP A 77 -21.94 -4.66 15.25
CA ASP A 77 -20.95 -4.83 16.31
C ASP A 77 -20.36 -6.24 16.26
N GLY A 78 -19.03 -6.34 16.29
CA GLY A 78 -18.27 -7.58 16.15
C GLY A 78 -17.81 -7.90 14.72
N ASP A 79 -18.35 -7.22 13.70
CA ASP A 79 -17.87 -7.40 12.33
C ASP A 79 -16.46 -6.83 12.15
N THR A 80 -15.66 -7.46 11.29
CA THR A 80 -14.34 -6.94 10.90
C THR A 80 -14.47 -6.19 9.58
N VAL A 81 -13.85 -5.01 9.51
CA VAL A 81 -13.75 -4.22 8.29
C VAL A 81 -12.29 -4.03 7.91
N VAL A 82 -12.01 -4.04 6.61
CA VAL A 82 -10.71 -3.70 6.04
C VAL A 82 -10.77 -2.26 5.55
N VAL A 83 -9.86 -1.45 6.07
CA VAL A 83 -9.74 -0.03 5.74
C VAL A 83 -8.52 0.18 4.86
N TYR A 84 -8.73 0.81 3.71
CA TYR A 84 -7.70 1.09 2.71
C TYR A 84 -7.28 2.55 2.82
N PHE A 85 -6.00 2.79 3.08
CA PHE A 85 -5.40 4.13 3.11
C PHE A 85 -4.46 4.31 1.92
N ASP A 86 -4.38 5.53 1.39
CA ASP A 86 -3.36 5.88 0.41
C ASP A 86 -1.97 5.86 1.08
N LYS A 87 -0.94 5.49 0.31
CA LYS A 87 0.47 5.59 0.71
C LYS A 87 0.92 7.03 0.97
N SER A 88 0.28 8.00 0.32
CA SER A 88 0.53 9.43 0.57
C SER A 88 0.16 9.85 2.01
N GLY A 89 -0.63 9.02 2.71
CA GLY A 89 -0.74 9.02 4.15
C GLY A 89 -2.18 9.03 4.65
N ARG A 90 -2.34 8.82 5.97
CA ARG A 90 -3.61 8.84 6.69
C ARG A 90 -4.24 10.24 6.82
N ILE A 91 -3.65 11.28 6.22
CA ILE A 91 -4.06 12.68 6.41
C ILE A 91 -5.44 12.93 5.81
N ASP A 92 -5.70 12.37 4.63
CA ASP A 92 -6.99 12.52 3.93
C ASP A 92 -8.04 11.47 4.34
N GLY A 93 -7.69 10.61 5.31
CA GLY A 93 -8.56 9.56 5.81
C GLY A 93 -8.57 8.31 4.92
N PRO A 94 -9.51 7.38 5.19
CA PRO A 94 -9.63 6.15 4.43
C PRO A 94 -10.17 6.41 3.01
N VAL A 95 -9.54 5.77 2.03
CA VAL A 95 -9.94 5.80 0.62
C VAL A 95 -11.13 4.87 0.41
N ASP A 96 -11.09 3.70 1.05
CA ASP A 96 -12.13 2.70 0.93
C ASP A 96 -12.27 1.89 2.22
N ILE A 97 -13.47 1.36 2.48
CA ILE A 97 -13.79 0.55 3.67
C ILE A 97 -14.73 -0.56 3.24
N VAL A 98 -14.30 -1.81 3.45
CA VAL A 98 -15.03 -3.00 3.02
C VAL A 98 -15.25 -3.93 4.21
N LYS A 99 -16.45 -4.49 4.35
CA LYS A 99 -16.71 -5.54 5.33
C LYS A 99 -15.97 -6.81 4.92
N LYS A 100 -15.26 -7.43 5.87
CA LYS A 100 -14.60 -8.73 5.69
C LYS A 100 -15.65 -9.82 5.93
N ASP A 101 -15.87 -10.68 4.93
CA ASP A 101 -16.80 -11.81 5.00
C ASP A 101 -16.39 -12.85 6.07
#